data_AF-A0A9D6SFF1-F1
#
_entry.id   AF-A0A9D6SFF1-F1
#
_cell.length_a   1.000
_cell.length_b   1.000
_cell.length_c   1.000
_cell.angle_alpha   90.00
_cell.angle_beta   90.00
_cell.angle_gamma   90.00
#
_symmetry.space_group_name_H-M   'P 1'
#
loop_
_entity.id
_entity.type
_entity.pdbx_description
1 polymer ?
#
loop_
_entity_poly.entity_id
_entity_poly.type
_entity_poly.pdbx_seq_one_letter_code
_entity_poly.pdbx_strand_id
1 'polypeptide(L)'
;MPDPLTVNGRAVGHRVESRDGEICVICGKPISKDDVTYMVDGQRVPVHKGACLGALAARPVEWLSKLKPRGAFLDASAAQLGLSAGWLLLGLFVLAGLLFGALAAHRAFSVGRDPLLWLAVGFVTNVFGYAVLIALPRQELHAVAGVPAGLGKVAATYAPVACPACGAENHPSARVCSGCGGALTPRIVSEAQKARLVS
;
A
#
# COMPACT_ATOMS: atom_id res chain seq x y z
N MET A 1 40.61 31.41 -18.34
CA MET A 1 39.52 30.74 -17.59
C MET A 1 38.51 30.24 -18.62
N PRO A 2 37.91 29.06 -18.46
CA PRO A 2 36.86 28.58 -19.38
C PRO A 2 35.65 29.53 -19.34
N ASP A 3 35.19 29.99 -20.50
CA ASP A 3 34.01 30.85 -20.58
C ASP A 3 32.77 30.10 -20.06
N PRO A 4 32.09 30.61 -19.01
CA PRO A 4 30.88 29.98 -18.51
C PRO A 4 29.78 30.07 -19.55
N LEU A 5 29.00 28.99 -19.70
CA LEU A 5 27.79 29.04 -20.51
C LEU A 5 26.76 29.87 -19.74
N THR A 6 26.48 31.07 -20.24
CA THR A 6 25.49 31.98 -19.62
C THR A 6 24.15 31.87 -20.33
N VAL A 7 23.08 31.81 -19.55
CA VAL A 7 21.69 31.84 -20.02
C VAL A 7 20.98 32.92 -19.24
N ASN A 8 20.46 33.93 -19.93
CA ASN A 8 19.79 35.08 -19.30
C ASN A 8 20.65 35.75 -18.21
N GLY A 9 21.96 35.87 -18.43
CA GLY A 9 22.90 36.48 -17.48
C GLY A 9 23.32 35.59 -16.30
N ARG A 10 22.80 34.37 -16.18
CA ARG A 10 23.21 33.39 -15.16
C ARG A 10 24.14 32.34 -15.76
N ALA A 11 25.24 32.02 -15.09
CA ALA A 11 26.08 30.89 -15.45
C ALA A 11 25.33 29.57 -15.17
N VAL A 12 25.08 28.78 -16.21
CA VAL A 12 24.34 27.50 -16.15
C VAL A 12 25.29 26.30 -16.25
N GLY A 13 26.48 26.49 -16.80
CA GLY A 13 27.49 25.44 -16.87
C GLY A 13 28.88 25.98 -17.07
N HIS A 14 29.87 25.11 -16.87
CA HIS A 14 31.28 25.42 -17.11
C HIS A 14 31.84 24.53 -18.21
N ARG A 15 32.83 25.04 -18.95
CA ARG A 15 33.49 24.25 -20.00
C ARG A 15 34.34 23.15 -19.38
N VAL A 16 34.28 21.97 -19.98
CA VAL A 16 35.10 20.79 -19.65
C VAL A 16 35.86 20.34 -20.89
N GLU A 17 36.89 19.52 -20.72
CA GLU A 17 37.63 18.93 -21.84
C GLU A 17 36.71 18.04 -22.68
N SER A 18 36.74 18.27 -24.00
CA SER A 18 35.98 17.50 -24.99
C SER A 18 36.62 16.13 -25.22
N ARG A 19 35.80 15.09 -25.34
CA ARG A 19 36.30 13.75 -25.70
C ARG A 19 36.03 13.50 -27.18
N ASP A 20 37.00 12.89 -27.84
CA ASP A 20 36.90 12.56 -29.25
C ASP A 20 35.76 11.55 -29.47
N GLY A 21 34.93 11.78 -30.48
CA GLY A 21 33.78 10.93 -30.81
C GLY A 21 32.51 11.19 -29.98
N GLU A 22 32.48 12.18 -29.08
CA GLU A 22 31.23 12.63 -28.45
C GLU A 22 30.27 13.19 -29.51
N ILE A 23 28.96 13.00 -29.36
CA ILE A 23 27.98 13.41 -30.38
C ILE A 23 27.45 14.80 -30.08
N CYS A 24 27.65 15.76 -31.00
CA CYS A 24 27.13 17.12 -30.86
C CYS A 24 25.62 17.13 -30.65
N VAL A 25 25.14 17.77 -29.58
CA VAL A 25 23.69 17.86 -29.27
C VAL A 25 22.88 18.58 -30.34
N ILE A 26 23.50 19.49 -31.08
CA ILE A 26 22.80 20.33 -32.08
C ILE A 26 22.67 19.61 -33.41
N CYS A 27 23.77 19.07 -33.94
CA CYS A 27 23.80 18.53 -35.30
C CYS A 27 23.86 16.99 -35.36
N GLY A 28 24.07 16.30 -34.23
CA GLY A 28 24.14 14.84 -34.15
C GLY A 28 25.40 14.21 -34.75
N LYS A 29 26.43 14.99 -35.08
CA LYS A 29 27.71 14.50 -35.62
C LYS A 29 28.78 14.39 -34.53
N PRO A 30 29.79 13.51 -34.68
CA PRO A 30 30.90 13.40 -33.73
C PRO A 30 31.70 14.71 -33.66
N ILE A 31 32.10 15.09 -32.45
CA ILE A 31 32.98 16.22 -32.16
C ILE A 31 34.42 15.74 -31.99
N SER A 32 35.35 16.65 -32.25
CA SER A 32 36.80 16.46 -32.08
C SER A 32 37.28 17.00 -30.73
N LYS A 33 38.53 16.73 -30.36
CA LYS A 33 39.17 17.32 -29.17
C LYS A 33 39.25 18.86 -29.23
N ASP A 34 39.27 19.42 -30.42
CA ASP A 34 39.30 20.87 -30.62
C ASP A 34 37.94 21.54 -30.38
N ASP A 35 36.85 20.78 -30.28
CA ASP A 35 35.50 21.32 -30.04
C ASP A 35 35.26 21.68 -28.56
N VAL A 36 34.04 22.13 -28.25
CA VAL A 36 33.68 22.59 -26.90
C VAL A 36 32.66 21.67 -26.25
N THR A 37 32.90 21.34 -24.98
CA THR A 37 31.95 20.57 -24.16
C THR A 37 31.66 21.35 -22.90
N TYR A 38 30.38 21.46 -22.55
CA TYR A 38 29.95 22.10 -21.29
C TYR A 38 29.42 21.06 -20.32
N MET A 39 29.64 21.28 -19.03
CA MET A 39 28.99 20.53 -17.96
C MET A 39 27.83 21.36 -17.43
N VAL A 40 26.60 20.91 -17.67
CA VAL A 40 25.35 21.56 -17.25
C VAL A 40 24.55 20.57 -16.41
N ASP A 41 24.27 20.91 -15.16
CA ASP A 41 23.54 20.04 -14.23
C ASP A 41 24.10 18.60 -14.13
N GLY A 42 25.43 18.45 -14.22
CA GLY A 42 26.11 17.14 -14.21
C GLY A 42 26.07 16.38 -15.53
N GLN A 43 25.47 16.95 -16.59
CA GLN A 43 25.41 16.38 -17.93
C GLN A 43 26.42 17.06 -18.86
N ARG A 44 27.13 16.25 -19.67
CA ARG A 44 28.05 16.74 -20.71
C ARG A 44 27.25 17.16 -21.95
N VAL A 45 27.48 18.38 -22.40
CA VAL A 45 26.85 19.01 -23.56
C VAL A 45 27.93 19.29 -24.61
N PRO A 46 28.31 18.28 -25.43
CA PRO A 46 29.28 18.44 -26.51
C PRO A 46 28.68 19.24 -27.68
N VAL A 47 29.44 20.20 -28.21
CA VAL A 47 29.01 21.08 -29.31
C VAL A 47 30.19 21.44 -30.21
N HIS A 48 29.98 21.41 -31.53
CA HIS A 48 30.97 21.95 -32.47
C HIS A 48 31.19 23.45 -32.28
N LYS A 49 32.44 23.90 -32.42
CA LYS A 49 32.75 25.33 -32.51
C LYS A 49 32.04 25.98 -33.71
N GLY A 50 31.77 27.28 -33.62
CA GLY A 50 31.13 28.05 -34.69
C GLY A 50 29.60 27.97 -34.66
N ALA A 51 28.99 27.49 -35.74
CA ALA A 51 27.54 27.58 -35.94
C ALA A 51 26.72 26.84 -34.87
N CYS A 52 27.13 25.63 -34.46
CA CYS A 52 26.44 24.86 -33.43
C CYS A 52 26.51 25.54 -32.06
N LEU A 53 27.67 26.13 -31.71
CA LEU A 53 27.83 26.90 -30.49
C LEU A 53 26.94 28.15 -30.49
N GLY A 54 26.86 28.87 -31.62
CA GLY A 54 25.95 29.99 -31.79
C GLY A 54 24.48 29.60 -31.64
N ALA A 55 24.08 28.44 -32.20
CA ALA A 55 22.72 27.90 -32.06
C ALA A 55 22.39 27.52 -30.61
N LEU A 56 23.35 26.95 -29.87
CA LEU A 56 23.18 26.68 -28.44
C LEU A 56 23.04 27.98 -27.64
N ALA A 57 23.89 28.98 -27.89
CA ALA A 57 23.87 30.26 -27.19
C ALA A 57 22.59 31.08 -27.47
N ALA A 58 22.04 30.99 -28.69
CA ALA A 58 20.81 31.67 -29.07
C ALA A 58 19.57 31.08 -28.38
N ARG A 59 19.52 29.76 -28.16
CA ARG A 59 18.37 29.05 -27.59
C ARG A 59 18.77 27.97 -26.58
N PRO A 60 19.48 28.32 -25.49
CA PRO A 60 20.05 27.34 -24.58
C PRO A 60 18.98 26.52 -23.86
N VAL A 61 17.87 27.15 -23.46
CA VAL A 61 16.76 26.48 -22.78
C VAL A 61 16.13 25.40 -23.67
N GLU A 62 15.94 25.68 -24.95
CA GLU A 62 15.34 24.74 -25.90
C GLU A 62 16.20 23.48 -26.02
N TRP A 63 17.51 23.63 -26.23
CA TRP A 63 18.43 22.51 -26.40
C TRP A 63 18.68 21.74 -25.11
N LEU A 64 18.83 22.42 -23.98
CA LEU A 64 19.01 21.76 -22.67
C LEU A 64 17.76 20.98 -22.26
N SER A 65 16.55 21.46 -22.61
CA SER A 65 15.31 20.72 -22.33
C SER A 65 15.18 19.41 -23.09
N LYS A 66 15.79 19.30 -24.28
CA LYS A 66 15.84 18.05 -25.07
C LYS A 66 16.81 17.03 -24.47
N LEU A 67 17.83 17.50 -23.76
CA LEU A 67 18.84 16.68 -23.10
C LEU A 67 18.37 16.12 -21.76
N LYS A 68 17.40 16.77 -21.09
CA LYS A 68 16.84 16.24 -19.86
C LYS A 68 16.19 14.88 -20.15
N PRO A 69 16.62 13.80 -19.49
CA PRO A 69 16.03 12.49 -19.70
C PRO A 69 14.53 12.60 -19.40
N ARG A 70 13.69 12.31 -20.41
CA ARG A 70 12.23 12.17 -20.23
C ARG A 70 11.87 10.84 -19.54
N GLY A 71 12.79 10.35 -18.70
CA GLY A 71 12.72 9.06 -18.02
C GLY A 71 11.92 9.19 -16.73
N ALA A 72 10.94 8.32 -16.58
CA ALA A 72 9.94 8.34 -15.55
C ALA A 72 10.51 8.12 -14.12
N PHE A 73 9.97 8.91 -13.19
CA PHE A 73 9.76 8.64 -11.75
C PHE A 73 10.73 9.07 -10.65
N LEU A 74 12.03 9.35 -10.86
CA LEU A 74 12.91 9.70 -9.71
C LEU A 74 13.96 10.75 -10.03
N ASP A 75 13.57 11.86 -10.68
CA ASP A 75 14.44 13.03 -10.69
C ASP A 75 14.37 13.69 -9.29
N ALA A 76 15.45 13.58 -8.53
CA ALA A 76 15.61 14.17 -7.20
C ALA A 76 15.72 15.71 -7.23
N SER A 77 15.40 16.35 -8.35
CA SER A 77 15.00 17.75 -8.35
C SER A 77 13.55 17.86 -7.86
N ALA A 78 13.38 17.85 -6.54
CA ALA A 78 12.13 18.02 -5.81
C ALA A 78 11.45 19.40 -5.99
N ALA A 79 11.55 20.02 -7.17
CA ALA A 79 11.16 21.40 -7.39
C ALA A 79 9.83 21.59 -8.17
N GLN A 80 9.31 20.62 -8.95
CA GLN A 80 8.13 20.96 -9.78
C GLN A 80 7.19 19.83 -10.24
N LEU A 81 7.24 18.65 -9.64
CA LEU A 81 6.04 17.80 -9.59
C LEU A 81 5.48 17.88 -8.18
N GLY A 82 5.08 19.09 -7.79
CA GLY A 82 4.25 19.26 -6.61
C GLY A 82 2.99 18.46 -6.86
N LEU A 83 2.90 17.25 -6.28
CA LEU A 83 1.63 16.60 -6.05
C LEU A 83 0.73 17.69 -5.48
N SER A 84 -0.26 18.11 -6.26
CA SER A 84 -1.15 19.17 -5.81
C SER A 84 -1.64 18.76 -4.42
N ALA A 85 -1.77 19.71 -3.50
CA ALA A 85 -2.23 19.41 -2.15
C ALA A 85 -3.50 18.53 -2.17
N GLY A 86 -4.38 18.72 -3.16
CA GLY A 86 -5.54 17.87 -3.40
C GLY A 86 -5.22 16.38 -3.64
N TRP A 87 -4.21 16.05 -4.45
CA TRP A 87 -3.80 14.65 -4.68
C TRP A 87 -3.19 14.01 -3.42
N LEU A 88 -2.42 14.78 -2.65
CA LEU A 88 -1.88 14.31 -1.38
C LEU A 88 -3.00 14.04 -0.38
N LEU A 89 -3.95 14.98 -0.25
CA LEU A 89 -5.12 14.83 0.63
C LEU A 89 -6.01 13.67 0.21
N LEU A 90 -6.23 13.48 -1.10
CA LEU A 90 -6.97 12.34 -1.63
C LEU A 90 -6.28 11.02 -1.29
N GLY A 91 -4.96 10.94 -1.50
CA GLY A 91 -4.19 9.75 -1.14
C GLY A 91 -4.26 9.43 0.34
N LEU A 92 -4.12 10.44 1.20
CA LEU A 92 -4.24 10.29 2.65
C LEU A 92 -5.66 9.86 3.07
N PHE A 93 -6.69 10.41 2.45
CA PHE A 93 -8.08 10.03 2.68
C PHE A 93 -8.33 8.56 2.31
N VAL A 94 -7.87 8.11 1.14
CA VAL A 94 -8.00 6.70 0.72
C VAL A 94 -7.25 5.76 1.66
N LEU A 95 -6.04 6.12 2.07
CA LEU A 95 -5.24 5.33 3.02
C LEU A 95 -5.93 5.19 4.38
N ALA A 96 -6.44 6.30 4.92
CA ALA A 96 -7.22 6.29 6.16
C ALA A 96 -8.49 5.44 6.01
N GLY A 97 -9.19 5.54 4.89
CA GLY A 97 -10.40 4.77 4.62
C GLY A 97 -10.12 3.27 4.59
N LEU A 98 -9.04 2.84 3.93
CA LEU A 98 -8.64 1.43 3.91
C LEU A 98 -8.31 0.91 5.32
N LEU A 99 -7.60 1.70 6.12
CA LEU A 99 -7.25 1.34 7.49
C LEU A 99 -8.50 1.16 8.36
N PHE A 100 -9.40 2.14 8.37
CA PHE A 100 -10.63 2.09 9.18
C PHE A 100 -11.64 1.06 8.64
N GLY A 101 -11.72 0.87 7.32
CA GLY A 101 -12.50 -0.19 6.70
C GLY A 101 -12.05 -1.58 7.14
N ALA A 102 -10.74 -1.84 7.14
CA ALA A 102 -10.19 -3.11 7.61
C ALA A 102 -10.46 -3.36 9.11
N LEU A 103 -10.27 -2.33 9.96
CA LEU A 103 -10.57 -2.42 11.39
C LEU A 103 -12.06 -2.67 11.66
N ALA A 104 -12.94 -1.99 10.92
CA ALA A 104 -14.39 -2.16 11.02
C ALA A 104 -14.82 -3.56 10.57
N ALA A 105 -14.30 -4.06 9.46
CA ALA A 105 -14.58 -5.42 8.98
C ALA A 105 -14.12 -6.49 9.97
N HIS A 106 -12.91 -6.36 10.52
CA HIS A 106 -12.38 -7.28 11.53
C HIS A 106 -13.26 -7.30 12.79
N ARG A 107 -13.64 -6.11 13.28
CA ARG A 107 -14.53 -6.01 14.44
C ARG A 107 -15.91 -6.60 14.12
N ALA A 108 -16.50 -6.27 12.98
CA ALA A 108 -17.80 -6.79 12.54
C ALA A 108 -17.81 -8.32 12.51
N PHE A 109 -16.76 -8.94 11.97
CA PHE A 109 -16.57 -10.39 12.00
C PHE A 109 -16.58 -10.95 13.43
N SER A 110 -15.87 -10.31 14.36
CA SER A 110 -15.82 -10.75 15.77
C SER A 110 -17.15 -10.61 16.54
N VAL A 111 -18.06 -9.74 16.09
CA VAL A 111 -19.40 -9.55 16.68
C VAL A 111 -20.54 -10.12 15.83
N GLY A 112 -20.23 -10.92 14.80
CA GLY A 112 -21.25 -11.63 14.02
C GLY A 112 -22.04 -10.75 13.05
N ARG A 113 -21.46 -9.63 12.59
CA ARG A 113 -22.06 -8.73 11.59
C ARG A 113 -21.44 -8.95 10.23
N ASP A 114 -22.12 -8.49 9.18
CA ASP A 114 -21.61 -8.54 7.81
C ASP A 114 -20.31 -7.71 7.68
N PRO A 115 -19.14 -8.36 7.46
CA PRO A 115 -17.87 -7.67 7.40
C PRO A 115 -17.75 -6.78 6.15
N LEU A 116 -18.43 -7.12 5.04
CA LEU A 116 -18.31 -6.37 3.78
C LEU A 116 -19.03 -5.01 3.89
N LEU A 117 -20.21 -5.00 4.49
CA LEU A 117 -20.95 -3.77 4.76
C LEU A 117 -20.16 -2.85 5.69
N TRP A 118 -19.57 -3.39 6.76
CA TRP A 118 -18.79 -2.59 7.70
C TRP A 118 -17.43 -2.15 7.16
N LEU A 119 -16.83 -2.89 6.23
CA LEU A 119 -15.68 -2.44 5.44
C LEU A 119 -16.02 -1.17 4.65
N ALA A 120 -17.12 -1.20 3.89
CA ALA A 120 -17.55 -0.08 3.06
C ALA A 120 -17.91 1.15 3.92
N VAL A 121 -18.62 0.95 5.03
CA VAL A 121 -18.94 2.02 5.99
C VAL A 121 -17.65 2.63 6.56
N GLY A 122 -16.70 1.81 7.02
CA GLY A 122 -15.41 2.28 7.55
C GLY A 122 -14.56 2.98 6.50
N PHE A 123 -14.62 2.57 5.23
CA PHE A 123 -13.89 3.22 4.14
C PHE A 123 -14.43 4.61 3.81
N VAL A 124 -15.76 4.75 3.68
CA VAL A 124 -16.40 6.02 3.30
C VAL A 124 -16.38 7.02 4.45
N THR A 125 -16.65 6.56 5.67
CA THR A 125 -16.82 7.43 6.85
C THR A 125 -15.60 7.48 7.76
N ASN A 126 -14.56 6.71 7.45
CA ASN A 126 -13.31 6.64 8.21
C ASN A 126 -13.55 6.33 9.71
N VAL A 127 -13.00 7.17 10.59
CA VAL A 127 -13.06 7.03 12.04
C VAL A 127 -14.49 7.00 12.58
N PHE A 128 -15.43 7.69 11.92
CA PHE A 128 -16.82 7.74 12.37
C PHE A 128 -17.52 6.40 12.21
N GLY A 129 -17.31 5.70 11.09
CA GLY A 129 -17.89 4.38 10.86
C GLY A 129 -17.40 3.37 11.88
N TYR A 130 -16.12 3.43 12.22
CA TYR A 130 -15.54 2.59 13.26
C TYR A 130 -16.10 2.93 14.66
N ALA A 131 -16.26 4.22 14.99
CA ALA A 131 -16.85 4.65 16.27
C ALA A 131 -18.31 4.19 16.42
N VAL A 132 -19.12 4.29 15.37
CA VAL A 132 -20.50 3.78 15.35
C VAL A 132 -20.52 2.26 15.58
N LEU A 133 -19.61 1.50 14.95
CA LEU A 133 -19.53 0.06 15.16
C LEU A 133 -19.22 -0.31 16.62
N ILE A 134 -18.36 0.45 17.29
CA ILE A 134 -18.03 0.24 18.72
C ILE A 134 -19.24 0.56 19.61
N ALA A 135 -19.98 1.63 19.29
CA ALA A 135 -21.13 2.07 20.09
C ALA A 135 -22.34 1.14 19.96
N LEU A 136 -22.43 0.39 18.87
CA LEU A 136 -23.56 -0.51 18.65
C LEU A 136 -23.50 -1.75 19.56
N PRO A 137 -24.65 -2.20 20.10
CA PRO A 137 -24.70 -3.36 20.97
C PRO A 137 -24.28 -4.63 20.22
N ARG A 138 -23.64 -5.55 20.94
CA ARG A 138 -23.33 -6.88 20.43
C ARG A 138 -24.63 -7.57 20.06
N GLN A 139 -24.75 -8.03 18.82
CA GLN A 139 -25.84 -8.92 18.46
C GLN A 139 -25.50 -10.30 19.02
N GLU A 140 -26.37 -10.82 19.87
CA GLU A 140 -26.32 -12.24 20.20
C GLU A 140 -26.58 -12.98 18.89
N LEU A 141 -25.55 -13.67 18.37
CA LEU A 141 -25.70 -14.57 17.24
C LEU A 141 -26.68 -15.68 17.67
N HIS A 142 -27.96 -15.45 17.44
CA HIS A 142 -28.93 -16.54 17.38
C HIS A 142 -28.48 -17.41 16.22
N ALA A 143 -27.80 -18.51 16.55
CA ALA A 143 -27.40 -19.52 15.59
C ALA A 143 -28.66 -20.04 14.92
N VAL A 144 -29.02 -19.45 13.79
CA VAL A 144 -30.04 -20.00 12.90
C VAL A 144 -29.57 -21.41 12.58
N ALA A 145 -30.41 -22.39 12.90
CA ALA A 145 -30.13 -23.79 12.67
C ALA A 145 -29.93 -24.03 11.17
N GLY A 146 -28.69 -23.96 10.71
CA GLY A 146 -28.35 -24.01 9.29
C GLY A 146 -27.06 -23.28 8.98
N VAL A 147 -25.94 -23.77 9.50
CA VAL A 147 -24.61 -23.28 9.09
C VAL A 147 -24.38 -23.76 7.65
N PRO A 148 -24.20 -22.86 6.67
CA PRO A 148 -23.90 -23.24 5.30
C PRO A 148 -22.57 -23.99 5.22
N ALA A 149 -22.53 -25.04 4.41
CA ALA A 149 -21.35 -25.88 4.22
C ALA A 149 -20.17 -25.01 3.73
N GLY A 150 -19.08 -24.98 4.50
CA GLY A 150 -17.82 -24.35 4.09
C GLY A 150 -17.29 -23.24 5.00
N LEU A 151 -18.07 -22.71 5.96
CA LEU A 151 -17.49 -21.86 7.00
C LEU A 151 -16.82 -22.74 8.06
N GLY A 152 -15.49 -22.77 8.02
CA GLY A 152 -14.65 -23.45 9.00
C GLY A 152 -15.11 -23.07 10.42
N LYS A 153 -15.48 -24.10 11.17
CA LYS A 153 -15.95 -23.98 12.54
C LYS A 153 -14.89 -23.24 13.36
N VAL A 154 -15.16 -21.99 13.73
CA VAL A 154 -14.39 -21.31 14.77
C VAL A 154 -14.55 -22.17 16.03
N ALA A 155 -13.44 -22.66 16.58
CA ALA A 155 -13.44 -23.48 17.78
C ALA A 155 -14.03 -22.67 18.94
N ALA A 156 -15.35 -22.79 19.13
CA ALA A 156 -16.00 -22.28 20.33
C ALA A 156 -15.59 -23.20 21.48
N THR A 157 -14.67 -22.74 22.32
CA THR A 157 -14.33 -23.40 23.58
C THR A 157 -15.48 -23.16 24.54
N TYR A 158 -16.39 -24.12 24.67
CA TYR A 158 -17.45 -24.04 25.66
C TYR A 158 -16.87 -24.24 27.06
N ALA A 159 -17.43 -23.53 28.05
CA ALA A 159 -17.05 -23.70 29.44
C ALA A 159 -17.31 -25.15 29.90
N PRO A 160 -16.41 -25.77 30.69
CA PRO A 160 -16.63 -27.09 31.26
C PRO A 160 -17.88 -27.13 32.15
N VAL A 161 -18.51 -28.30 32.26
CA VAL A 161 -19.67 -28.54 33.13
C VAL A 161 -19.28 -29.54 34.21
N ALA A 162 -19.48 -29.17 35.47
CA ALA A 162 -19.20 -30.06 36.60
C ALA A 162 -20.22 -31.21 36.69
N CYS A 163 -19.74 -32.42 36.97
CA CYS A 163 -20.59 -33.58 37.22
C CYS A 163 -21.36 -33.41 38.54
N PRO A 164 -22.69 -33.59 38.57
CA PRO A 164 -23.47 -33.46 39.81
C PRO A 164 -23.16 -34.55 40.85
N ALA A 165 -22.61 -35.69 40.41
CA ALA A 165 -22.31 -36.81 41.31
C ALA A 165 -20.92 -36.72 41.95
N CYS A 166 -19.90 -36.25 41.22
CA CYS A 166 -18.50 -36.29 41.69
C CYS A 166 -17.72 -34.97 41.51
N GLY A 167 -18.34 -33.93 40.95
CA GLY A 167 -17.72 -32.62 40.75
C GLY A 167 -16.72 -32.51 39.60
N ALA A 168 -16.39 -33.60 38.89
CA ALA A 168 -15.41 -33.56 37.80
C ALA A 168 -15.87 -32.67 36.64
N GLU A 169 -14.95 -31.90 36.07
CA GLU A 169 -15.21 -31.03 34.90
C GLU A 169 -15.27 -31.86 33.62
N ASN A 170 -16.38 -31.75 32.89
CA ASN A 170 -16.64 -32.49 31.66
C ASN A 170 -16.92 -31.53 30.49
N HIS A 171 -16.60 -31.98 29.27
CA HIS A 171 -17.02 -31.25 28.07
C HIS A 171 -18.56 -31.21 28.00
N PRO A 172 -19.19 -30.09 27.62
CA PRO A 172 -20.66 -29.96 27.63
C PRO A 172 -21.41 -30.92 26.66
N SER A 173 -20.68 -31.59 25.77
CA SER A 173 -21.21 -32.65 24.91
C SER A 173 -20.99 -34.07 25.45
N ALA A 174 -20.40 -34.23 26.65
CA ALA A 174 -20.13 -35.53 27.24
C ALA A 174 -21.43 -36.20 27.71
N ARG A 175 -21.59 -37.48 27.39
CA ARG A 175 -22.71 -38.31 27.87
C ARG A 175 -22.36 -39.13 29.11
N VAL A 176 -21.08 -39.21 29.43
CA VAL A 176 -20.55 -40.00 30.53
C VAL A 176 -19.50 -39.15 31.22
N CYS A 177 -19.51 -39.15 32.55
CA CYS A 177 -18.53 -38.44 33.36
C CYS A 177 -17.16 -39.11 33.25
N SER A 178 -16.12 -38.33 32.95
CA SER A 178 -14.73 -38.80 32.90
C SER A 178 -14.19 -39.25 34.27
N GLY A 179 -14.76 -38.76 35.37
CA GLY A 179 -14.37 -39.11 36.74
C GLY A 179 -15.07 -40.36 37.29
N CYS A 180 -16.40 -40.33 37.35
CA CYS A 180 -17.19 -41.38 38.03
C CYS A 180 -17.90 -42.35 37.08
N GLY A 181 -17.86 -42.15 35.76
CA GLY A 181 -18.61 -42.96 34.80
C GLY A 181 -20.13 -42.78 34.81
N GLY A 182 -20.66 -41.87 35.64
CA GLY A 182 -22.09 -41.56 35.69
C GLY A 182 -22.60 -40.96 34.38
N ALA A 183 -23.85 -41.26 34.02
CA ALA A 183 -24.49 -40.69 32.86
C ALA A 183 -24.69 -39.17 33.03
N LEU A 184 -24.36 -38.40 31.99
CA LEU A 184 -24.52 -36.95 31.91
C LEU A 184 -25.51 -36.61 30.80
N THR A 185 -26.33 -35.58 31.03
CA THR A 185 -27.20 -35.03 29.98
C THR A 185 -26.42 -33.99 29.18
N PRO A 186 -26.07 -34.25 27.91
CA PRO A 186 -25.29 -33.32 27.11
C PRO A 186 -26.09 -32.04 26.84
N ARG A 187 -25.48 -30.87 27.06
CA ARG A 187 -26.11 -29.57 26.77
C ARG A 187 -25.98 -29.18 25.30
N ILE A 188 -25.00 -29.75 24.60
CA ILE A 188 -24.75 -29.52 23.17
C ILE A 188 -24.54 -30.86 22.46
N VAL A 189 -25.02 -30.95 21.22
CA VAL A 189 -24.77 -32.11 20.36
C VAL A 189 -23.30 -32.11 19.93
N SER A 190 -22.59 -33.22 20.16
CA SER A 190 -21.19 -33.33 19.72
C SER A 190 -21.13 -33.30 18.20
N GLU A 191 -20.07 -32.72 17.65
CA GLU A 191 -19.90 -32.69 16.19
C GLU A 191 -19.66 -34.06 15.58
N ALA A 192 -18.99 -34.95 16.32
CA ALA A 192 -18.83 -36.34 15.90
C ALA A 192 -20.20 -37.02 15.70
N GLN A 193 -21.18 -36.68 16.54
CA GLN A 193 -22.54 -37.19 16.39
C GLN A 193 -23.29 -36.51 15.23
N LYS A 194 -23.09 -35.21 14.98
CA LYS A 194 -23.64 -34.54 13.77
C LYS A 194 -23.07 -35.12 12.48
N ALA A 195 -21.79 -35.49 12.48
CA ALA A 195 -21.11 -36.13 11.36
C ALA A 195 -21.43 -37.63 11.22
N ARG A 196 -22.25 -38.22 12.11
CA ARG A 196 -22.56 -39.66 12.16
C ARG A 196 -21.31 -40.57 12.25
N LEU A 197 -20.24 -40.08 12.86
CA LEU A 197 -18.97 -40.81 13.00
C LEU A 197 -18.90 -41.70 14.24
N VAL A 198 -19.95 -41.70 15.07
CA VAL A 198 -20.04 -42.55 16.26
C VAL A 198 -21.40 -43.23 16.23
N SER A 199 -21.38 -44.52 15.91
CA SER A 199 -22.53 -45.44 16.01
C SER A 199 -22.64 -46.03 17.41
#